data_AF-A0A8C0GIX0-F1
#
_entry.id   AF-A0A8C0GIX0-F1
#
_cell.length_a   1.000
_cell.length_b   1.000
_cell.length_c   1.000
_cell.angle_alpha   90.00
_cell.angle_beta   90.00
_cell.angle_gamma   90.00
#
_symmetry.space_group_name_H-M   'P 1'
#
loop_
_entity.id
_entity.type
_entity.pdbx_description
1 polymer ?
#
loop_
_entity_poly.entity_id
_entity_poly.type
_entity_poly.pdbx_seq_one_letter_code
_entity_poly.pdbx_strand_id
1 'polypeptide(L)'
;MQLQTLKEERRKLLGFKVTGERRSQEYLEQTKIERCKVVSEFEQLRHLLEEQERLLLTRLGEVEKEIVNWQNGSVAKLSEEISHLSELISELEKKYQQPVSEFLQDIRSTLNRCKVGDFQQPLEIFPDVEKKLSNFSQKNIVLKETLRKFKDSLPSELEVEWGECLEKSWKSDLCQVYFPTEKTMRVVAQALLAEEVSEVGQSSLLAMKEDLYRKEGRP
;
A
#
# COMPACT_ATOMS: atom_id res chain seq x y z
N MET A 1 -11.83 -36.38 61.89
CA MET A 1 -10.66 -35.61 61.37
C MET A 1 -10.72 -35.46 59.84
N GLN A 2 -10.86 -36.55 59.08
CA GLN A 2 -10.83 -36.57 57.60
C GLN A 2 -11.83 -35.62 56.89
N LEU A 3 -13.07 -35.50 57.38
CA LEU A 3 -14.07 -34.61 56.77
C LEU A 3 -13.63 -33.12 56.76
N GLN A 4 -12.93 -32.67 57.81
CA GLN A 4 -12.44 -31.30 57.87
C GLN A 4 -11.28 -31.08 56.88
N THR A 5 -10.39 -32.06 56.76
CA THR A 5 -9.32 -32.06 55.75
C THR A 5 -9.89 -31.96 54.32
N LEU A 6 -10.92 -32.75 53.99
CA LEU A 6 -11.56 -32.70 52.67
C LEU A 6 -12.25 -31.35 52.38
N LYS A 7 -12.86 -30.73 53.39
CA LYS A 7 -13.46 -29.39 53.27
C LYS A 7 -12.40 -28.30 53.03
N GLU A 8 -11.23 -28.42 53.65
CA GLU A 8 -10.10 -27.51 53.44
C GLU A 8 -9.53 -27.64 52.01
N GLU A 9 -9.26 -28.87 51.56
CA GLU A 9 -8.75 -29.12 50.21
C GLU A 9 -9.73 -28.63 49.14
N ARG A 10 -11.05 -28.85 49.33
CA ARG A 10 -12.06 -28.27 48.43
C ARG A 10 -11.99 -26.74 48.39
N ARG A 11 -11.75 -26.07 49.52
CA ARG A 11 -11.63 -24.60 49.56
C ARG A 11 -10.40 -24.13 48.78
N LYS A 12 -9.27 -24.82 48.93
CA LYS A 12 -8.05 -24.54 48.16
C LYS A 12 -8.29 -24.70 46.66
N LEU A 13 -8.90 -25.82 46.24
CA LEU A 13 -9.24 -26.08 44.83
C LEU A 13 -10.17 -25.01 44.25
N LEU A 14 -11.18 -24.55 45.00
CA LEU A 14 -12.04 -23.45 44.58
C LEU A 14 -11.26 -22.13 44.44
N GLY A 15 -10.33 -21.85 45.36
CA GLY A 15 -9.43 -20.69 45.25
C GLY A 15 -8.54 -20.74 44.00
N PHE A 16 -7.98 -21.92 43.69
CA PHE A 16 -7.20 -22.11 42.47
C PHE A 16 -8.04 -21.95 41.20
N LYS A 17 -9.27 -22.49 41.18
CA LYS A 17 -10.21 -22.34 40.06
C LYS A 17 -10.46 -20.87 39.74
N VAL A 18 -10.90 -20.08 40.72
CA VAL A 18 -11.21 -18.65 40.54
C VAL A 18 -9.96 -17.86 40.11
N THR A 19 -8.80 -18.19 40.67
CA THR A 19 -7.54 -17.52 40.31
C THR A 19 -7.09 -17.89 38.90
N GLY A 20 -7.34 -19.12 38.45
CA GLY A 20 -7.08 -19.57 37.08
C GLY A 20 -8.01 -18.89 36.07
N GLU A 21 -9.31 -18.85 36.35
CA GLU A 21 -10.32 -18.17 35.52
C GLU A 21 -10.01 -16.68 35.36
N ARG A 22 -9.64 -15.99 36.45
CA ARG A 22 -9.23 -14.59 36.40
C ARG A 22 -8.02 -14.38 35.49
N ARG A 23 -6.96 -15.18 35.67
CA ARG A 23 -5.74 -15.06 34.84
C ARG A 23 -6.01 -15.35 33.37
N SER A 24 -6.83 -16.35 33.07
CA SER A 24 -7.25 -16.65 31.70
C SER A 24 -7.97 -15.46 31.06
N GLN A 25 -8.88 -14.82 31.80
CA GLN A 25 -9.58 -13.62 31.33
C GLN A 25 -8.63 -12.44 31.09
N GLU A 26 -7.66 -12.23 31.98
CA GLU A 26 -6.62 -11.20 31.81
C GLU A 26 -5.78 -11.44 30.55
N TYR A 27 -5.35 -12.67 30.29
CA TYR A 27 -4.61 -13.01 29.07
C TYR A 27 -5.45 -12.81 27.80
N LEU A 28 -6.72 -13.23 27.83
CA LEU A 28 -7.63 -13.01 26.70
C LEU A 28 -7.80 -11.52 26.38
N GLU A 29 -7.87 -10.68 27.40
CA GLU A 29 -7.97 -9.23 27.19
C GLU A 29 -6.66 -8.65 26.65
N GLN A 30 -5.51 -9.07 27.19
CA GLN A 30 -4.20 -8.68 26.66
C GLN A 30 -4.04 -9.07 25.17
N THR A 31 -4.45 -10.29 24.79
CA THR A 31 -4.40 -10.73 23.39
C THR A 31 -5.27 -9.86 22.47
N LYS A 32 -6.45 -9.42 22.93
CA LYS A 32 -7.28 -8.48 22.14
C LYS A 32 -6.57 -7.14 21.97
N ILE A 33 -5.94 -6.61 23.01
CA ILE A 33 -5.19 -5.36 22.96
C ILE A 33 -4.04 -5.47 21.95
N GLU A 34 -3.24 -6.54 22.02
CA GLU A 34 -2.14 -6.75 21.06
C GLU A 34 -2.65 -6.92 19.63
N ARG A 35 -3.79 -7.59 19.42
CA ARG A 35 -4.44 -7.68 18.09
C ARG A 35 -4.78 -6.28 17.55
N CYS A 36 -5.37 -5.41 18.37
CA CYS A 36 -5.69 -4.05 17.96
C CYS A 36 -4.42 -3.23 17.63
N LYS A 37 -3.34 -3.38 18.41
CA LYS A 37 -2.07 -2.71 18.13
C LYS A 37 -1.47 -3.13 16.79
N VAL A 38 -1.43 -4.44 16.51
CA VAL A 38 -0.94 -4.95 15.22
C VAL A 38 -1.74 -4.31 14.07
N VAL A 39 -3.06 -4.30 14.15
CA VAL A 39 -3.90 -3.66 13.11
C VAL A 39 -3.55 -2.17 12.96
N SER A 40 -3.44 -1.43 14.07
CA SER A 40 -3.13 0.00 14.08
C SER A 40 -1.76 0.33 13.46
N GLU A 41 -0.70 -0.42 13.78
CA GLU A 41 0.63 -0.20 13.21
C GLU A 41 0.63 -0.40 11.68
N PHE A 42 -0.07 -1.42 11.20
CA PHE A 42 -0.20 -1.67 9.77
C PHE A 42 -1.08 -0.64 9.05
N GLU A 43 -2.10 -0.08 9.71
CA GLU A 43 -2.87 1.05 9.19
C GLU A 43 -2.02 2.31 9.02
N GLN A 44 -1.21 2.64 10.04
CA GLN A 44 -0.27 3.77 9.97
C GLN A 44 0.73 3.61 8.82
N LEU A 45 1.28 2.41 8.63
CA LEU A 45 2.17 2.11 7.51
C LEU A 45 1.48 2.30 6.15
N ARG A 46 0.25 1.81 5.99
CA ARG A 46 -0.53 1.98 4.74
C ARG A 46 -0.75 3.46 4.43
N HIS A 47 -1.19 4.24 5.42
CA HIS A 47 -1.40 5.67 5.25
C HIS A 47 -0.11 6.42 4.88
N LEU A 48 1.02 6.08 5.48
CA LEU A 48 2.31 6.66 5.11
C LEU A 48 2.64 6.38 3.63
N LEU A 49 2.44 5.15 3.16
CA LEU A 49 2.72 4.76 1.78
C LEU A 49 1.80 5.49 0.79
N GLU A 50 0.50 5.56 1.09
CA GLU A 50 -0.48 6.31 0.29
C GLU A 50 -0.11 7.80 0.18
N GLU A 51 0.33 8.42 1.28
CA GLU A 51 0.75 9.82 1.28
C GLU A 51 1.98 10.06 0.41
N GLN A 52 2.98 9.17 0.48
CA GLN A 52 4.17 9.26 -0.36
C GLN A 52 3.85 9.05 -1.84
N GLU A 53 2.98 8.10 -2.18
CA GLU A 53 2.50 7.87 -3.54
C GLU A 53 1.80 9.12 -4.09
N ARG A 54 0.84 9.67 -3.34
CA ARG A 54 0.10 10.87 -3.73
C ARG A 54 1.02 12.07 -3.96
N LEU A 55 2.01 12.26 -3.10
CA LEU A 55 2.99 13.34 -3.23
C LEU A 55 3.82 13.21 -4.52
N LEU A 56 4.30 12.01 -4.84
CA LEU A 56 5.08 11.75 -6.05
C LEU A 56 4.24 11.95 -7.32
N LEU A 57 3.00 11.44 -7.33
CA LEU A 57 2.07 11.61 -8.44
C LEU A 57 1.69 13.09 -8.67
N THR A 58 1.45 13.84 -7.59
CA THR A 58 1.14 15.27 -7.68
C THR A 58 2.26 16.04 -8.37
N ARG A 59 3.52 15.77 -7.98
CA ARG A 59 4.70 16.41 -8.57
C ARG A 59 4.94 15.96 -10.02
N LEU A 60 4.60 14.72 -10.38
CA LEU A 60 4.62 14.30 -11.80
C LEU A 60 3.58 15.07 -12.62
N GLY A 61 2.37 15.26 -12.08
CA GLY A 61 1.34 16.07 -12.74
C GLY A 61 1.74 17.54 -12.92
N GLU A 62 2.57 18.10 -12.05
CA GLU A 62 3.18 19.43 -12.24
C GLU A 62 4.14 19.44 -13.44
N VAL A 63 4.98 18.42 -13.58
CA VAL A 63 5.87 18.27 -14.74
C VAL A 63 5.07 18.11 -16.04
N GLU A 64 4.00 17.32 -16.05
CA GLU A 64 3.11 17.18 -17.20
C GLU A 64 2.50 18.52 -17.63
N LYS A 65 2.06 19.33 -16.67
CA LYS A 65 1.53 20.68 -16.95
C LYS A 65 2.60 21.61 -17.53
N GLU A 66 3.82 21.57 -17.01
CA GLU A 66 4.95 22.34 -17.55
C GLU A 66 5.24 21.97 -19.01
N ILE A 67 5.22 20.67 -19.33
CA ILE A 67 5.40 20.16 -20.70
C ILE A 67 4.34 20.74 -21.65
N VAL A 68 3.07 20.62 -21.26
CA VAL A 68 1.94 21.11 -22.08
C VAL A 68 2.02 22.62 -22.26
N ASN A 69 2.32 23.37 -21.20
CA ASN A 69 2.44 24.83 -21.27
C ASN A 69 3.59 25.26 -22.19
N TRP A 70 4.74 24.59 -22.10
CA TRP A 70 5.88 24.84 -22.99
C TRP A 70 5.53 24.54 -24.44
N GLN A 71 4.88 23.38 -24.70
CA GLN A 71 4.48 22.99 -26.04
C GLN A 71 3.50 24.01 -26.65
N ASN A 72 2.49 24.42 -25.89
CA ASN A 72 1.51 25.43 -26.34
C ASN A 72 2.18 26.76 -26.66
N GLY A 73 3.12 27.21 -25.80
CA GLY A 73 3.88 28.44 -26.04
C GLY A 73 4.77 28.36 -27.30
N SER A 74 5.42 27.22 -27.52
CA SER A 74 6.25 26.97 -28.70
C SER A 74 5.40 26.94 -29.98
N VAL A 75 4.29 26.20 -29.96
CA VAL A 75 3.34 26.12 -31.09
C VAL A 75 2.75 27.49 -31.42
N ALA A 76 2.38 28.29 -30.41
CA ALA A 76 1.85 29.64 -30.63
C ALA A 76 2.87 30.54 -31.34
N LYS A 77 4.13 30.55 -30.90
CA LYS A 77 5.21 31.31 -31.54
C LYS A 77 5.47 30.86 -32.98
N LEU A 78 5.58 29.55 -33.20
CA LEU A 78 5.75 29.01 -34.56
C LEU A 78 4.56 29.35 -35.45
N SER A 79 3.34 29.33 -34.92
CA SER A 79 2.14 29.68 -35.69
C SER A 79 2.15 31.15 -36.10
N GLU A 80 2.63 32.05 -35.25
CA GLU A 80 2.81 33.47 -35.56
C GLU A 80 3.87 33.68 -36.66
N GLU A 81 5.03 33.02 -36.54
CA GLU A 81 6.09 33.08 -37.56
C GLU A 81 5.64 32.51 -38.91
N ILE A 82 4.94 31.37 -38.90
CA ILE A 82 4.37 30.75 -40.10
C ILE A 82 3.33 31.68 -40.74
N SER A 83 2.48 32.32 -39.94
CA SER A 83 1.47 33.26 -40.43
C SER A 83 2.12 34.47 -41.09
N HIS A 84 3.13 35.06 -40.44
CA HIS A 84 3.92 36.17 -40.99
C HIS A 84 4.59 35.80 -42.31
N LEU A 85 5.24 34.63 -42.37
CA LEU A 85 5.84 34.13 -43.62
C LEU A 85 4.80 33.92 -44.72
N SER A 86 3.64 33.36 -44.38
CA SER A 86 2.55 33.12 -45.33
C SER A 86 2.02 34.44 -45.91
N GLU A 87 1.94 35.49 -45.11
CA GLU A 87 1.58 36.84 -45.57
C GLU A 87 2.63 37.41 -46.53
N LEU A 88 3.93 37.35 -46.17
CA LEU A 88 5.00 37.82 -47.04
C LEU A 88 5.04 37.07 -48.39
N ILE A 89 4.84 35.75 -48.37
CA ILE A 89 4.74 34.93 -49.58
C ILE A 89 3.54 35.39 -50.41
N SER A 90 2.36 35.52 -49.80
CA SER A 90 1.14 35.95 -50.49
C SER A 90 1.27 37.34 -51.10
N GLU A 91 1.95 38.28 -50.42
CA GLU A 91 2.24 39.61 -50.96
C GLU A 91 3.13 39.54 -52.21
N LEU A 92 4.19 38.74 -52.17
CA LEU A 92 5.09 38.56 -53.31
C LEU A 92 4.38 37.86 -54.47
N GLU A 93 3.64 36.79 -54.23
CA GLU A 93 2.87 36.09 -55.26
C GLU A 93 1.87 37.02 -55.96
N LYS A 94 1.12 37.83 -55.19
CA LYS A 94 0.23 38.86 -55.75
C LYS A 94 0.99 39.87 -56.61
N LYS A 95 2.18 40.30 -56.19
CA LYS A 95 3.02 41.21 -56.98
C LYS A 95 3.44 40.60 -58.31
N TYR A 96 3.85 39.34 -58.33
CA TYR A 96 4.23 38.66 -59.57
C TYR A 96 3.09 38.53 -60.59
N GLN A 97 1.82 38.61 -60.15
CA GLN A 97 0.64 38.55 -61.02
C GLN A 97 0.21 39.92 -61.57
N GLN A 98 0.79 41.04 -61.13
CA GLN A 98 0.40 42.38 -61.56
C GLN A 98 0.94 42.73 -62.96
N PRO A 99 0.27 43.62 -63.73
CA PRO A 99 0.81 44.17 -64.96
C PRO A 99 2.17 44.85 -64.74
N VAL A 100 3.06 44.76 -65.73
CA VAL A 100 4.45 45.27 -65.65
C VAL A 100 4.52 46.73 -65.21
N SER A 101 3.57 47.56 -65.65
CA SER A 101 3.52 48.98 -65.27
C SER A 101 3.30 49.23 -63.78
N GLU A 102 2.47 48.41 -63.13
CA GLU A 102 2.21 48.51 -61.68
C GLU A 102 3.34 47.88 -60.88
N PHE A 103 3.80 46.70 -61.32
CA PHE A 103 4.91 45.98 -60.71
C PHE A 103 6.16 46.86 -60.55
N LEU A 104 6.55 47.58 -61.60
CA LEU A 104 7.77 48.40 -61.59
C LEU A 104 7.69 49.62 -60.67
N GLN A 105 6.50 50.05 -60.21
CA GLN A 105 6.36 51.22 -59.33
C GLN A 105 6.80 50.93 -57.89
N ASP A 106 6.53 49.73 -57.35
CA ASP A 106 6.65 49.45 -55.92
C ASP A 106 7.26 48.07 -55.57
N ILE A 107 7.80 47.34 -56.55
CA ILE A 107 8.49 46.07 -56.27
C ILE A 107 9.66 46.23 -55.29
N ARG A 108 10.36 47.36 -55.34
CA ARG A 108 11.51 47.63 -54.45
C ARG A 108 11.09 47.77 -52.99
N SER A 109 9.96 48.42 -52.71
CA SER A 109 9.46 48.57 -51.33
C SER A 109 8.94 47.23 -50.81
N THR A 110 8.27 46.44 -51.65
CA THR A 110 7.81 45.09 -51.29
C THR A 110 8.99 44.17 -50.95
N LEU A 111 10.01 44.11 -51.81
CA LEU A 111 11.23 43.32 -51.56
C LEU A 111 11.96 43.73 -50.28
N ASN A 112 11.96 45.02 -49.93
CA ASN A 112 12.56 45.49 -48.68
C ASN A 112 11.76 45.04 -47.45
N ARG A 113 10.44 44.95 -47.54
CA ARG A 113 9.55 44.47 -46.46
C ARG A 113 9.60 42.95 -46.31
N CYS A 114 9.71 42.22 -47.41
CA CYS A 114 9.83 40.75 -47.43
C CYS A 114 11.24 40.24 -47.10
N LYS A 115 12.15 41.10 -46.60
CA LYS A 115 13.43 40.63 -46.08
C LYS A 115 13.18 39.79 -44.84
N VAL A 116 13.32 38.48 -45.02
CA VAL A 116 13.29 37.49 -43.96
C VAL A 116 14.35 37.85 -42.92
N GLY A 117 13.93 38.15 -41.69
CA GLY A 117 14.82 38.24 -40.53
C GLY A 117 15.24 36.84 -40.05
N ASP A 118 16.24 36.78 -39.18
CA ASP A 118 16.69 35.50 -38.60
C ASP A 118 15.58 34.93 -37.69
N PHE A 119 14.91 33.86 -38.14
CA PHE A 119 13.94 33.14 -37.33
C PHE A 119 14.63 32.44 -36.18
N GLN A 120 14.16 32.72 -34.95
CA GLN A 120 14.69 32.12 -33.74
C GLN A 120 13.98 30.79 -33.51
N GLN A 121 14.66 29.68 -33.81
CA GLN A 121 14.12 28.35 -33.55
C GLN A 121 13.77 28.22 -32.05
N PRO A 122 12.52 27.88 -31.66
CA PRO A 122 12.13 27.79 -30.25
C PRO A 122 12.77 26.63 -29.46
N LEU A 123 13.74 25.92 -30.05
CA LEU A 123 14.02 24.52 -29.70
C LEU A 123 14.84 24.28 -28.41
N GLU A 124 15.55 25.28 -27.88
CA GLU A 124 16.67 24.95 -26.97
C GLU A 124 16.34 24.80 -25.48
N ILE A 125 15.10 25.03 -25.02
CA ILE A 125 14.81 25.07 -23.57
C ILE A 125 13.78 24.01 -23.14
N PHE A 126 14.11 22.74 -23.35
CA PHE A 126 13.56 21.60 -22.59
C PHE A 126 14.47 20.96 -21.50
N PRO A 127 15.72 21.43 -21.22
CA PRO A 127 16.61 20.77 -20.24
C PRO A 127 16.04 20.62 -18.83
N ASP A 128 15.17 21.55 -18.40
CA ASP A 128 14.63 21.53 -17.04
C ASP A 128 13.64 20.36 -16.83
N VAL A 129 12.80 20.07 -17.82
CA VAL A 129 11.87 18.92 -17.77
C VAL A 129 12.64 17.60 -17.82
N GLU A 130 13.62 17.49 -18.71
CA GLU A 130 14.44 16.27 -18.83
C GLU A 130 15.16 15.97 -17.50
N LYS A 131 15.73 17.00 -16.88
CA LYS A 131 16.34 16.89 -15.54
C LYS A 131 15.33 16.47 -14.48
N LYS A 132 14.11 17.03 -14.48
CA LYS A 132 13.04 16.62 -13.55
C LYS A 132 12.65 15.15 -13.74
N LEU A 133 12.48 14.69 -14.97
CA LEU A 133 12.16 13.28 -15.28
C LEU A 133 13.30 12.33 -14.88
N SER A 134 14.56 12.73 -15.11
CA SER A 134 15.72 11.98 -14.64
C SER A 134 15.75 11.86 -13.11
N ASN A 135 15.47 12.96 -12.40
CA ASN A 135 15.35 12.94 -10.94
C ASN A 135 14.23 11.99 -10.45
N PHE A 136 13.09 11.94 -11.15
CA PHE A 136 12.02 10.99 -10.83
C PHE A 136 12.42 9.54 -11.08
N SER A 137 13.16 9.27 -12.16
CA SER A 137 13.71 7.95 -12.45
C SER A 137 14.62 7.48 -11.31
N GLN A 138 15.48 8.37 -10.80
CA GLN A 138 16.32 8.06 -9.64
C GLN A 138 15.50 7.79 -8.36
N LYS A 139 14.44 8.60 -8.11
CA LYS A 139 13.53 8.36 -6.98
C LYS A 139 12.84 7.00 -7.08
N ASN A 140 12.42 6.58 -8.28
CA ASN A 140 11.80 5.26 -8.49
C ASN A 140 12.77 4.11 -8.19
N ILE A 141 14.05 4.27 -8.53
CA ILE A 141 15.09 3.30 -8.14
C ILE A 141 15.17 3.20 -6.62
N VAL A 142 15.33 4.33 -5.93
CA VAL A 142 15.41 4.36 -4.45
C VAL A 142 14.17 3.76 -3.80
N LEU A 143 12.97 4.09 -4.30
CA LEU A 143 11.71 3.55 -3.80
C LEU A 143 11.66 2.03 -3.95
N LYS A 144 12.00 1.52 -5.14
CA LYS A 144 12.03 0.07 -5.41
C LYS A 144 13.02 -0.66 -4.51
N GLU A 145 14.20 -0.09 -4.29
CA GLU A 145 15.21 -0.67 -3.41
C GLU A 145 14.77 -0.70 -1.95
N THR A 146 14.15 0.38 -1.49
CA THR A 146 13.62 0.49 -0.11
C THR A 146 12.50 -0.53 0.11
N LEU A 147 11.56 -0.64 -0.82
CA LEU A 147 10.47 -1.61 -0.75
C LEU A 147 10.98 -3.05 -0.79
N ARG A 148 12.01 -3.34 -1.57
CA ARG A 148 12.65 -4.66 -1.57
C ARG A 148 13.25 -4.97 -0.19
N LYS A 149 14.07 -4.06 0.36
CA LYS A 149 14.66 -4.25 1.69
C LYS A 149 13.59 -4.49 2.76
N PHE A 150 12.51 -3.71 2.72
CA PHE A 150 11.38 -3.86 3.63
C PHE A 150 10.70 -5.24 3.49
N LYS A 151 10.46 -5.70 2.25
CA LYS A 151 9.89 -7.03 1.98
C LYS A 151 10.79 -8.17 2.44
N ASP A 152 12.10 -7.97 2.35
CA ASP A 152 13.10 -8.97 2.73
C ASP A 152 13.32 -9.01 4.26
N SER A 153 13.27 -7.87 4.95
CA SER A 153 13.56 -7.78 6.39
C SER A 153 12.34 -7.99 7.29
N LEU A 154 11.18 -7.45 6.92
CA LEU A 154 10.00 -7.43 7.78
C LEU A 154 9.54 -8.84 8.18
N PRO A 155 9.45 -9.84 7.29
CA PRO A 155 9.04 -11.18 7.68
C PRO A 155 9.98 -11.79 8.72
N SER A 156 11.30 -11.67 8.54
CA SER A 156 12.29 -12.21 9.47
C SER A 156 12.30 -11.49 10.83
N GLU A 157 11.95 -10.20 10.88
CA GLU A 157 11.81 -9.47 12.14
C GLU A 157 10.50 -9.83 12.89
N LEU A 158 9.47 -10.25 12.15
CA LEU A 158 8.17 -10.66 12.70
C LEU A 158 8.04 -12.18 12.90
N GLU A 159 8.99 -12.96 12.40
CA GLU A 159 9.14 -14.39 12.69
C GLU A 159 9.51 -14.57 14.16
N VAL A 160 8.49 -14.80 14.98
CA VAL A 160 8.65 -15.34 16.33
C VAL A 160 8.56 -16.86 16.23
N GLU A 161 9.41 -17.58 16.97
CA GLU A 161 9.30 -19.03 17.16
C GLU A 161 8.01 -19.40 17.93
N TRP A 162 6.86 -19.28 17.27
CA TRP A 162 5.56 -19.69 17.80
C TRP A 162 5.54 -21.19 18.15
N GLY A 163 6.30 -21.99 17.40
CA GLY A 163 6.40 -23.44 17.57
C GLY A 163 7.10 -23.87 18.87
N GLU A 164 8.20 -23.23 19.26
CA GLU A 164 8.94 -23.63 20.46
C GLU A 164 8.21 -23.28 21.77
N CYS A 165 7.45 -22.18 21.76
CA CYS A 165 6.75 -21.69 22.94
C CYS A 165 5.50 -22.53 23.26
N LEU A 166 4.71 -22.91 22.25
CA LEU A 166 3.55 -23.80 22.43
C LEU A 166 3.97 -25.20 22.87
N GLU A 167 5.05 -25.74 22.29
CA GLU A 167 5.51 -27.09 22.62
C GLU A 167 6.09 -27.19 24.04
N LYS A 168 6.80 -26.15 24.51
CA LYS A 168 7.31 -26.04 25.89
C LYS A 168 6.20 -25.76 26.90
N SER A 169 5.22 -24.91 26.56
CA SER A 169 4.07 -24.60 27.43
C SER A 169 3.17 -25.81 27.62
N TRP A 170 2.83 -26.55 26.55
CA TRP A 170 1.99 -27.74 26.64
C TRP A 170 2.66 -28.86 27.45
N LYS A 171 3.98 -29.05 27.29
CA LYS A 171 4.75 -30.01 28.10
C LYS A 171 4.79 -29.63 29.59
N SER A 172 4.86 -28.33 29.91
CA SER A 172 4.88 -27.84 31.29
C SER A 172 3.51 -27.90 31.97
N ASP A 173 2.45 -27.48 31.27
CA ASP A 173 1.10 -27.37 31.84
C ASP A 173 0.41 -28.73 32.00
N LEU A 174 0.66 -29.69 31.11
CA LEU A 174 0.17 -31.06 31.25
C LEU A 174 0.84 -31.82 32.40
N CYS A 175 2.12 -31.52 32.71
CA CYS A 175 2.81 -32.14 33.85
C CYS A 175 2.21 -31.73 35.22
N GLN A 176 1.41 -30.67 35.30
CA GLN A 176 0.79 -30.24 36.56
C GLN A 176 -0.69 -30.61 36.71
N VAL A 177 -1.40 -30.97 35.63
CA VAL A 177 -2.87 -31.12 35.70
C VAL A 177 -3.37 -32.52 35.37
N TYR A 178 -2.72 -33.34 34.55
CA TYR A 178 -3.27 -34.65 34.21
C TYR A 178 -2.17 -35.59 33.70
N PHE A 179 -2.14 -36.85 34.15
CA PHE A 179 -1.37 -37.93 33.51
C PHE A 179 -2.27 -38.66 32.48
N PRO A 180 -2.39 -38.23 31.21
CA PRO A 180 -2.91 -39.09 30.16
C PRO A 180 -1.72 -39.75 29.43
N THR A 181 -1.83 -41.04 29.14
CA THR A 181 -0.81 -41.76 28.37
C THR A 181 -0.60 -41.11 26.99
N GLU A 182 0.64 -41.18 26.52
CA GLU A 182 1.18 -40.54 25.30
C GLU A 182 0.30 -40.70 24.05
N LYS A 183 -0.45 -41.82 23.98
CA LYS A 183 -1.36 -42.15 22.88
C LYS A 183 -2.59 -41.23 22.82
N THR A 184 -3.07 -40.76 23.97
CA THR A 184 -4.26 -39.89 24.09
C THR A 184 -3.94 -38.45 23.67
N MET A 185 -2.72 -37.98 23.95
CA MET A 185 -2.27 -36.63 23.57
C MET A 185 -2.11 -36.48 22.05
N ARG A 186 -1.61 -37.52 21.37
CA ARG A 186 -1.45 -37.51 19.91
C ARG A 186 -2.79 -37.34 19.18
N VAL A 187 -3.86 -37.96 19.70
CA VAL A 187 -5.19 -37.90 19.11
C VAL A 187 -5.84 -36.52 19.32
N VAL A 188 -5.67 -35.91 20.50
CA VAL A 188 -6.23 -34.57 20.77
C VAL A 188 -5.51 -33.49 19.98
N ALA A 189 -4.18 -33.55 19.86
CA ALA A 189 -3.42 -32.61 19.04
C ALA A 189 -3.76 -32.73 17.54
N GLN A 190 -3.94 -33.96 17.04
CA GLN A 190 -4.38 -34.18 15.66
C GLN A 190 -5.82 -33.73 15.41
N ALA A 191 -6.72 -33.85 16.40
CA ALA A 191 -8.10 -33.39 16.29
C ALA A 191 -8.19 -31.85 16.25
N LEU A 192 -7.44 -31.14 17.10
CA LEU A 192 -7.44 -29.68 17.13
C LEU A 192 -6.84 -29.06 15.86
N LEU A 193 -5.76 -29.66 15.33
CA LEU A 193 -5.17 -29.25 14.05
C LEU A 193 -6.10 -29.53 12.85
N ALA A 194 -6.95 -30.56 12.94
CA ALA A 194 -7.94 -30.85 11.90
C ALA A 194 -9.19 -29.94 11.98
N GLU A 195 -9.52 -29.41 13.16
CA GLU A 195 -10.66 -28.52 13.40
C GLU A 195 -10.42 -27.06 13.01
N GLU A 196 -9.17 -26.56 13.06
CA GLU A 196 -8.85 -25.19 12.61
C GLU A 196 -8.88 -25.01 11.08
N VAL A 197 -8.90 -26.10 10.30
CA VAL A 197 -8.87 -26.06 8.82
C VAL A 197 -10.27 -26.06 8.20
N SER A 198 -11.35 -26.24 8.96
CA SER A 198 -12.71 -26.32 8.40
C SER A 198 -13.71 -25.42 9.12
N GLU A 199 -14.09 -24.32 8.47
CA GLU A 199 -15.24 -23.45 8.85
C GLU A 199 -16.56 -24.24 9.03
N VAL A 200 -16.63 -25.50 8.58
CA VAL A 200 -17.78 -26.40 8.74
C VAL A 200 -17.91 -26.95 10.17
N GLY A 201 -16.83 -26.93 10.97
CA GLY A 201 -16.80 -27.51 12.33
C GLY A 201 -17.65 -26.79 13.37
N GLN A 202 -17.93 -25.49 13.18
CA GLN A 202 -18.68 -24.70 14.16
C GLN A 202 -20.17 -25.09 14.28
N SER A 203 -20.79 -25.59 13.19
CA SER A 203 -22.20 -26.01 13.21
C SER A 203 -22.42 -27.34 13.96
N SER A 204 -21.47 -28.27 13.88
CA SER A 204 -21.52 -29.53 14.64
C SER A 204 -21.28 -29.31 16.14
N LEU A 205 -20.47 -28.32 16.50
CA LEU A 205 -20.22 -27.90 17.88
C LEU A 205 -21.46 -27.23 18.51
N LEU A 206 -22.22 -26.46 17.73
CA LEU A 206 -23.51 -25.91 18.18
C LEU A 206 -24.54 -27.02 18.43
N ALA A 207 -24.62 -28.03 17.54
CA ALA A 207 -25.51 -29.17 17.70
C ALA A 207 -25.13 -30.05 18.91
N MET A 208 -23.83 -30.30 19.16
CA MET A 208 -23.38 -31.01 20.37
C MET A 208 -23.61 -30.20 21.65
N LYS A 209 -23.48 -28.87 21.59
CA LYS A 209 -23.75 -27.98 22.72
C LYS A 209 -25.25 -27.92 23.06
N GLU A 210 -26.12 -27.95 22.05
CA GLU A 210 -27.58 -28.05 22.24
C GLU A 210 -28.02 -29.42 22.78
N ASP A 211 -27.36 -30.51 22.37
CA ASP A 211 -27.64 -31.86 22.89
C ASP A 211 -27.13 -32.04 24.34
N LEU A 212 -26.01 -31.39 24.70
CA LEU A 212 -25.55 -31.27 26.09
C LEU A 212 -26.53 -30.44 26.93
N TYR A 213 -27.02 -29.30 26.42
CA TYR A 213 -28.02 -28.47 27.11
C TYR A 213 -29.38 -29.15 27.24
N ARG A 214 -29.72 -30.07 26.32
CA ARG A 214 -30.94 -30.89 26.37
C ARG A 214 -30.79 -32.11 27.29
N LYS A 215 -29.58 -32.62 27.48
CA LYS A 215 -29.27 -33.66 28.50
C LYS A 215 -29.10 -33.08 29.91
N GLU A 216 -28.74 -31.80 30.02
CA GLU A 216 -28.65 -31.07 31.29
C GLU A 216 -29.90 -30.23 31.63
N GLY A 217 -30.85 -30.09 30.69
CA GLY A 217 -32.19 -29.55 30.94
C GLY A 217 -33.21 -30.69 30.93
N ARG A 218 -33.85 -31.03 32.04
CA ARG A 218 -34.68 -30.24 32.96
C ARG A 218 -35.19 -31.24 34.03
N PRO A 219 -36.03 -30.88 35.01
CA PRO A 219 -36.37 -29.63 35.69
C PRO A 219 -35.76 -29.55 37.11
#